data_AF-A0A2V9A315-F1
#
_entry.id   AF-A0A2V9A315-F1
#
_cell.length_a   1.000
_cell.length_b   1.000
_cell.length_c   1.000
_cell.angle_alpha   90.00
_cell.angle_beta   90.00
_cell.angle_gamma   90.00
#
_symmetry.space_group_name_H-M   'P 1'
#
loop_
_entity.id
_entity.type
_entity.pdbx_description
1 polymer ?
#
loop_
_entity_poly.entity_id
_entity_poly.type
_entity_poly.pdbx_seq_one_letter_code
_entity_poly.pdbx_strand_id
1 'polypeptide(L)'
;MDILSGLKSEASKLQKKLDTLKSAIEILNGKNGVGRGKRRRLSRSARARIAKAQRARWAKARAAKKMANDRARDRDVYALPHRSSLLRTY
;
A
#
# COMPACT_ATOMS: atom_id res chain seq x y z
N MET A 1 -48.89 29.86 16.64
CA MET A 1 -48.00 29.05 15.78
C MET A 1 -47.18 30.01 14.93
N ASP A 2 -45.91 30.24 15.29
CA ASP A 2 -45.08 31.24 14.61
C ASP A 2 -44.17 30.56 13.57
N ILE A 3 -44.71 30.40 12.36
CA ILE A 3 -44.06 29.71 11.23
C ILE A 3 -42.74 30.39 10.84
N LEU A 4 -42.63 31.71 11.02
CA LEU A 4 -41.41 32.46 10.74
C LEU A 4 -40.28 32.07 11.68
N SER A 5 -40.59 31.84 12.95
CA SER A 5 -39.61 31.34 13.93
C SER A 5 -39.12 29.93 13.56
N GLY A 6 -40.02 29.07 13.07
CA GLY A 6 -39.72 27.73 12.57
C GLY A 6 -38.75 27.75 11.38
N LEU A 7 -39.09 28.53 10.35
CA LEU A 7 -38.25 28.74 9.16
C LEU A 7 -36.85 29.28 9.50
N LYS A 8 -36.76 30.25 10.42
CA LYS A 8 -35.47 30.78 10.90
C LYS A 8 -34.65 29.69 11.60
N SER A 9 -35.30 28.86 12.41
CA SER A 9 -34.62 27.74 13.09
C SER A 9 -34.06 26.74 12.09
N GLU A 10 -34.79 26.44 11.02
CA GLU A 10 -34.36 25.53 9.95
C GLU A 10 -33.20 26.11 9.15
N ALA A 11 -33.26 27.39 8.78
CA ALA A 11 -32.16 28.09 8.14
C ALA A 11 -30.87 28.01 8.97
N SER A 12 -30.96 28.22 10.30
CA SER A 12 -29.80 28.11 11.19
C SER A 12 -29.20 26.69 11.24
N LYS A 13 -30.05 25.66 11.21
CA LYS A 13 -29.62 24.25 11.18
C LYS A 13 -28.92 23.92 9.87
N LEU A 14 -29.44 24.43 8.75
CA LEU A 14 -28.82 24.25 7.43
C LEU A 14 -27.46 24.95 7.36
N GLN A 15 -27.33 26.15 7.91
CA GLN A 15 -26.06 26.87 7.96
C GLN A 15 -24.98 26.06 8.71
N LYS A 16 -25.32 25.51 9.88
CA LYS A 16 -24.41 24.63 10.64
C LYS A 16 -23.95 23.41 9.84
N LYS A 17 -24.86 22.79 9.07
CA LYS A 17 -24.53 21.67 8.19
C LYS A 17 -23.57 22.10 7.08
N LEU A 18 -23.81 23.25 6.44
CA LEU A 18 -22.92 23.79 5.41
C LEU A 18 -21.53 24.08 5.94
N ASP A 19 -21.41 24.69 7.12
CA ASP A 19 -20.12 25.01 7.71
C ASP A 19 -19.33 23.74 8.08
N THR A 20 -20.04 22.72 8.57
CA THR A 20 -19.45 21.39 8.83
C THR A 20 -18.95 20.74 7.54
N LEU A 21 -19.74 20.78 6.47
CA LEU A 21 -19.35 20.22 5.17
C LEU A 21 -18.16 20.97 4.56
N LYS A 22 -18.14 22.31 4.64
CA LYS A 22 -17.01 23.12 4.20
C LYS A 22 -15.74 22.75 4.96
N SER A 23 -15.82 22.59 6.29
CA SER A 23 -14.68 22.15 7.10
C SER A 23 -14.19 20.75 6.69
N ALA A 24 -15.11 19.81 6.46
CA ALA A 24 -14.77 18.47 6.00
C ALA A 24 -14.09 18.48 4.61
N ILE A 25 -14.58 19.29 3.67
CA ILE A 25 -13.95 19.47 2.36
C ILE A 25 -12.54 20.05 2.51
N GLU A 26 -12.35 21.06 3.36
CA GLU A 26 -11.03 21.67 3.59
C GLU A 26 -10.03 20.69 4.24
N ILE A 27 -10.51 19.80 5.10
CA ILE A 27 -9.73 18.70 5.67
C ILE A 27 -9.35 17.68 4.57
N LEU A 28 -10.31 17.27 3.73
CA LEU A 28 -10.07 16.32 2.63
C LEU A 28 -9.15 16.90 1.54
N ASN A 29 -9.28 18.19 1.24
CA ASN A 29 -8.39 18.93 0.35
C ASN A 29 -6.99 19.12 0.94
N GLY A 30 -6.75 18.71 2.19
CA GLY A 30 -5.44 18.78 2.82
C GLY A 30 -4.98 20.21 3.13
N LYS A 31 -5.88 21.19 3.11
CA LYS A 31 -5.59 22.59 3.45
C LYS A 31 -5.32 22.73 4.95
N ASN A 32 -6.03 21.94 5.76
CA ASN A 32 -5.69 21.60 7.14
C ASN A 32 -4.90 20.30 7.17
N GLY A 33 -3.85 20.19 6.35
CA GLY A 33 -2.99 19.03 6.35
C GLY A 33 -2.53 18.81 7.78
N VAL A 34 -2.97 17.70 8.40
CA VAL A 34 -2.36 17.16 9.61
C VAL A 34 -0.89 17.13 9.29
N GLY A 35 -0.15 18.11 9.82
CA GLY A 35 1.07 18.57 9.20
C GLY A 35 1.93 17.34 8.99
N ARG A 36 2.25 17.02 7.72
CA ARG A 36 3.31 16.05 7.46
C ARG A 36 4.53 16.70 8.07
N GLY A 37 4.79 16.36 9.33
CA GLY A 37 5.72 17.07 10.18
C GLY A 37 7.03 17.21 9.45
N LYS A 38 7.74 18.32 9.67
CA LYS A 38 9.01 18.63 9.01
C LYS A 38 9.83 17.34 8.87
N ARG A 39 10.06 16.90 7.63
CA ARG A 39 10.77 15.64 7.34
C ARG A 39 12.06 15.63 8.14
N ARG A 40 12.17 14.72 9.11
CA ARG A 40 13.37 14.66 9.96
C ARG A 40 14.55 14.23 9.11
N ARG A 41 15.62 15.02 9.11
CA ARG A 41 16.90 14.62 8.51
C ARG A 41 17.50 13.52 9.39
N LEU A 42 17.71 12.35 8.81
CA LEU A 42 18.39 11.25 9.49
C LEU A 42 19.89 11.55 9.66
N SER A 43 20.51 11.04 10.71
CA SER A 43 21.97 11.05 10.86
C SER A 43 22.63 10.03 9.91
N ARG A 44 23.95 10.16 9.69
CA ARG A 44 24.72 9.20 8.88
C ARG A 44 24.65 7.79 9.46
N SER A 45 24.76 7.66 10.78
CA SER A 45 24.68 6.37 11.49
C SER A 45 23.30 5.72 11.35
N ALA A 46 22.22 6.51 11.45
CA ALA A 46 20.86 6.00 11.26
C ALA A 46 20.64 5.46 9.83
N ARG A 47 21.11 6.20 8.81
CA ARG A 47 21.07 5.73 7.41
C ARG A 47 21.86 4.42 7.23
N ALA A 48 23.03 4.29 7.83
CA ALA A 48 23.85 3.08 7.75
C ALA A 48 23.14 1.85 8.35
N ARG A 49 22.48 2.02 9.51
CA ARG A 49 21.69 0.95 10.16
C ARG A 49 20.54 0.49 9.27
N ILE A 50 19.80 1.43 8.68
CA ILE A 50 18.69 1.13 7.76
C ILE A 50 19.20 0.38 6.53
N ALA A 51 20.29 0.84 5.91
CA ALA A 51 20.86 0.19 4.73
C ALA A 51 21.33 -1.24 5.04
N LYS A 52 21.96 -1.48 6.21
CA LYS A 52 22.34 -2.83 6.66
C LYS A 52 21.12 -3.74 6.78
N ALA A 53 20.06 -3.27 7.43
CA ALA A 53 18.82 -4.03 7.59
C ALA A 53 18.16 -4.34 6.24
N GLN A 54 18.12 -3.38 5.32
CA GLN A 54 17.59 -3.57 3.97
C GLN A 54 18.37 -4.65 3.20
N ARG A 55 19.71 -4.58 3.21
CA ARG A 55 20.56 -5.59 2.57
C ARG A 55 20.32 -6.99 3.15
N ALA A 56 20.22 -7.12 4.48
CA ALA A 56 19.92 -8.39 5.13
C ALA A 56 18.55 -8.95 4.68
N ARG A 57 17.52 -8.10 4.63
CA ARG A 57 16.19 -8.48 4.14
C ARG A 57 16.22 -8.96 2.68
N TRP A 58 16.90 -8.22 1.82
CA TRP A 58 17.03 -8.58 0.40
C TRP A 58 17.88 -9.83 0.18
N ALA A 59 18.91 -10.06 0.99
CA ALA A 59 19.67 -11.30 0.95
C ALA A 59 18.78 -12.53 1.21
N LYS A 60 17.90 -12.46 2.24
CA LYS A 60 16.92 -13.52 2.51
C LYS A 60 15.97 -13.76 1.34
N ALA A 61 15.43 -12.69 0.74
CA ALA A 61 14.55 -12.81 -0.41
C ALA A 61 15.25 -13.46 -1.63
N ARG A 62 16.51 -13.08 -1.90
CA ARG A 62 17.32 -13.66 -2.98
C ARG A 62 17.66 -15.12 -2.72
N ALA A 63 17.99 -15.48 -1.48
CA ALA A 63 18.24 -16.86 -1.09
C ALA A 63 16.99 -17.73 -1.30
N ALA A 64 15.81 -17.27 -0.87
CA ALA A 64 14.56 -17.98 -1.09
C ALA A 64 14.28 -18.21 -2.59
N LYS A 65 14.53 -17.20 -3.44
CA LYS A 65 14.38 -17.34 -4.89
C LYS A 65 15.37 -18.35 -5.49
N LYS A 66 16.63 -18.34 -5.05
CA LYS A 66 17.63 -19.34 -5.46
C LYS A 66 17.17 -20.75 -5.09
N MET A 67 16.80 -20.97 -3.83
CA MET A 67 16.32 -22.27 -3.37
C MET A 67 15.07 -22.75 -4.12
N ALA A 68 14.16 -21.85 -4.51
CA ALA A 68 13.00 -22.23 -5.33
C ALA A 68 13.42 -22.69 -6.74
N ASN A 69 14.37 -21.99 -7.34
CA ASN A 69 14.93 -22.32 -8.64
C ASN A 69 15.78 -23.61 -8.62
N ASP A 70 16.52 -23.85 -7.54
CA ASP A 70 17.31 -25.08 -7.37
C ASP A 70 16.38 -26.27 -7.16
N ARG A 71 15.31 -26.12 -6.35
CA ARG A 71 14.26 -27.15 -6.23
C ARG A 71 13.53 -27.42 -7.55
N ALA A 72 13.33 -26.40 -8.38
CA ALA A 72 12.74 -26.58 -9.70
C ALA A 72 13.67 -27.38 -10.63
N ARG A 73 14.97 -27.09 -10.61
CA ARG A 73 15.98 -27.88 -11.35
C ARG A 73 16.02 -29.34 -10.90
N ASP A 74 16.05 -29.60 -9.59
CA ASP A 74 16.09 -30.98 -9.07
C ASP A 74 14.82 -31.77 -9.43
N ARG A 75 13.66 -31.11 -9.53
CA ARG A 75 12.40 -31.73 -9.97
C ARG A 75 12.44 -32.18 -11.44
N ASP A 76 13.13 -31.43 -12.29
CA ASP A 76 13.27 -31.76 -13.72
C ASP A 76 14.32 -32.88 -13.95
N VAL A 77 15.30 -33.03 -13.05
CA VAL A 77 16.34 -34.08 -13.14
C VAL A 77 15.78 -35.49 -12.88
N TYR A 78 14.73 -35.61 -12.04
CA TYR A 78 14.05 -36.89 -11.78
C TYR A 78 12.73 -37.07 -12.56
N ALA A 79 12.41 -36.16 -13.48
CA ALA A 79 11.36 -36.38 -14.45
C ALA A 79 11.86 -37.38 -15.51
N LEU A 80 11.73 -38.68 -15.20
CA LEU A 80 11.88 -39.74 -16.19
C LEU A 80 11.05 -39.38 -17.44
N PRO A 81 11.56 -39.65 -18.65
CA PRO A 81 10.80 -39.46 -19.88
C PRO A 81 9.68 -40.51 -19.94
N HIS A 82 8.56 -40.25 -19.28
CA HIS A 82 7.34 -41.04 -19.49
C HIS A 82 6.69 -40.59 -20.79
N ARG A 83 7.07 -41.32 -21.86
CA ARG A 83 6.33 -41.63 -23.11
C ARG A 83 5.14 -40.72 -23.46
N SER A 84 5.20 -40.05 -24.62
CA SER A 84 4.18 -40.26 -25.65
C SER A 84 4.56 -39.74 -27.04
N SER A 85 4.00 -40.40 -28.07
CA SER A 85 4.10 -40.19 -29.52
C SER A 85 5.24 -40.90 -30.29
N LEU A 86 5.25 -42.24 -30.19
CA LEU A 86 5.37 -43.02 -31.43
C LEU A 86 4.14 -42.73 -32.30
N LEU A 87 4.32 -42.73 -33.62
CA LEU A 87 3.38 -42.38 -34.71
C LEU A 87 3.49 -40.93 -35.20
N ARG A 88 4.61 -40.64 -35.87
CA ARG A 88 4.66 -39.65 -36.94
C ARG A 88 5.54 -40.21 -38.07
N THR A 89 4.91 -40.30 -39.25
CA THR A 89 5.43 -40.64 -40.59
C THR A 89 5.98 -42.05 -40.79
N TYR A 90 5.22 -42.92 -41.46
CA TYR A 90 5.34 -43.20 -42.90
C TYR A 90 3.95 -43.46 -43.48
#